data_AF-A0A2E7D6L2-F1
#
_entry.id   AF-A0A2E7D6L2-F1
#
_cell.length_a   1.000
_cell.length_b   1.000
_cell.length_c   1.000
_cell.angle_alpha   90.00
_cell.angle_beta   90.00
_cell.angle_gamma   90.00
#
_symmetry.space_group_name_H-M   'P 1'
#
loop_
_entity.id
_entity.type
_entity.pdbx_description
1 polymer ?
#
loop_
_entity_poly.entity_id
_entity_poly.type
_entity_poly.pdbx_seq_one_letter_code
_entity_poly.pdbx_strand_id
1 'polypeptide(L)'
;MSIARSRCLVSITVTALDESVEPRDHKIPFIKQKEALPDYQILVSHRRQFFSTHLEAKIDQSALEGLTWDLPAPISVKDITSLQLRHKDKVVSDALAEVSVIGDTIEERGYRFDFSYEQSVAVGFDSFFDTPVGKAILTGIGSSIVLLVSLFVRGRRSSRIEISLDGDV
;
A
#
# COMPACT_ATOMS: atom_id res chain seq x y z
N MET A 1 6.36 -6.15 -26.27
CA MET A 1 6.63 -6.02 -24.82
C MET A 1 5.78 -4.87 -24.28
N SER A 2 4.71 -5.18 -23.55
CA SER A 2 3.87 -4.16 -22.91
C SER A 2 4.58 -3.72 -21.63
N ILE A 3 4.74 -2.40 -21.45
CA ILE A 3 4.93 -1.80 -20.12
C ILE A 3 3.66 -2.20 -19.35
N ALA A 4 3.77 -3.24 -18.53
CA ALA A 4 2.61 -3.92 -17.96
C ALA A 4 1.91 -2.95 -17.02
N ARG A 5 0.68 -2.54 -17.40
CA ARG A 5 -0.20 -1.80 -16.49
C ARG A 5 -0.53 -2.71 -15.32
N SER A 6 -0.08 -2.35 -14.12
CA SER A 6 -0.39 -3.12 -12.91
C SER A 6 -1.76 -2.71 -12.40
N ARG A 7 -2.57 -3.73 -12.05
CA ARG A 7 -3.86 -3.52 -11.38
C ARG A 7 -3.60 -3.05 -9.96
N CYS A 8 -4.10 -1.87 -9.63
CA CYS A 8 -3.91 -1.20 -8.36
C CYS A 8 -5.26 -1.01 -7.68
N LEU A 9 -5.34 -1.28 -6.38
CA LEU A 9 -6.49 -0.95 -5.55
C LEU A 9 -6.47 0.55 -5.26
N VAL A 10 -7.61 1.22 -5.47
CA VAL A 10 -7.75 2.66 -5.24
C VAL A 10 -8.82 2.99 -4.22
N SER A 11 -9.87 2.19 -4.11
CA SER A 11 -10.86 2.32 -3.05
C SER A 11 -11.48 0.99 -2.67
N ILE A 12 -12.00 0.95 -1.45
CA ILE A 12 -12.67 -0.21 -0.86
C ILE A 12 -14.01 0.27 -0.34
N THR A 13 -15.09 -0.38 -0.76
CA THR A 13 -16.43 -0.17 -0.20
C THR A 13 -16.81 -1.39 0.63
N VAL A 14 -17.24 -1.20 1.87
CA VAL A 14 -17.71 -2.28 2.73
C VAL A 14 -19.17 -2.07 3.06
N THR A 15 -19.99 -3.08 2.75
CA THR A 15 -21.43 -3.10 3.01
C THR A 15 -21.77 -4.18 4.02
N ALA A 16 -22.47 -3.85 5.10
CA ALA A 16 -23.06 -4.85 5.97
C ALA A 16 -24.26 -5.50 5.26
N LEU A 17 -24.30 -6.83 5.20
CA LEU A 17 -25.37 -7.58 4.53
C LEU A 17 -26.65 -7.64 5.37
N ASP A 18 -26.53 -7.47 6.68
CA ASP A 18 -27.63 -7.45 7.64
C ASP A 18 -27.30 -6.50 8.80
N GLU A 19 -28.34 -5.88 9.35
CA GLU A 19 -28.28 -5.00 10.51
C GLU A 19 -27.78 -5.74 11.76
N SER A 20 -28.04 -7.04 11.85
CA SER A 20 -27.64 -7.89 12.96
C SER A 20 -26.12 -8.10 13.09
N VAL A 21 -25.37 -7.87 12.00
CA VAL A 21 -23.93 -8.07 11.94
C VAL A 21 -23.17 -6.88 12.52
N GLU A 22 -23.81 -5.70 12.55
CA GLU A 22 -23.18 -4.50 13.10
C GLU A 22 -23.01 -4.63 14.62
N PRO A 23 -21.78 -4.48 15.15
CA PRO A 23 -21.57 -4.50 16.59
C PRO A 23 -22.25 -3.27 17.19
N ARG A 24 -23.35 -3.51 17.90
CA ARG A 24 -24.09 -2.50 18.65
C ARG A 24 -23.79 -2.64 20.12
N ASP A 25 -23.59 -1.51 20.79
CA ASP A 25 -23.37 -1.51 22.22
C ASP A 25 -24.67 -1.95 22.94
N HIS A 26 -24.61 -3.06 23.66
CA HIS A 26 -25.79 -3.66 24.26
C HIS A 26 -26.21 -2.86 25.49
N LYS A 27 -27.52 -2.57 25.60
CA LYS A 27 -28.11 -1.75 26.67
C LYS A 27 -27.77 -2.30 28.05
N ILE A 28 -27.01 -1.52 28.84
CA ILE A 28 -26.93 -1.73 30.28
C ILE A 28 -28.30 -1.34 30.86
N PRO A 29 -28.95 -2.20 31.67
CA PRO A 29 -30.17 -1.79 32.35
C PRO A 29 -29.86 -0.55 33.20
N PHE A 30 -30.77 0.43 33.21
CA PHE A 30 -30.74 1.70 33.98
C PHE A 30 -30.13 2.96 33.33
N ILE A 31 -29.52 2.90 32.14
CA ILE A 31 -29.05 4.11 31.43
C ILE A 31 -29.61 4.13 30.00
N LYS A 32 -30.31 5.21 29.63
CA LYS A 32 -30.70 5.47 28.23
C LYS A 32 -29.44 5.82 27.43
N GLN A 33 -28.70 4.81 26.99
CA GLN A 33 -27.65 5.02 26.01
C GLN A 33 -28.29 5.24 24.64
N LYS A 34 -27.83 6.29 23.96
CA LYS A 34 -28.06 6.49 22.53
C LYS A 34 -27.43 5.27 21.86
N GLU A 35 -28.15 4.56 21.01
CA GLU A 35 -27.58 3.45 20.22
C GLU A 35 -26.38 4.01 19.46
N ALA A 36 -25.17 3.70 19.95
CA ALA A 36 -23.93 4.16 19.34
C ALA A 36 -23.66 3.24 18.15
N LEU A 37 -23.45 3.85 16.99
CA LEU A 37 -23.05 3.12 15.80
C LEU A 37 -21.55 2.80 15.92
N PRO A 38 -21.09 1.72 15.30
CA PRO A 38 -19.70 1.31 15.40
C PRO A 38 -18.75 2.26 14.66
N ASP A 39 -17.52 2.33 15.18
CA ASP A 39 -16.40 3.04 14.55
C ASP A 39 -15.63 2.09 13.62
N TYR A 40 -15.87 2.16 12.32
CA TYR A 40 -15.23 1.25 11.37
C TYR A 40 -13.86 1.76 10.90
N GLN A 41 -12.89 0.87 10.84
CA GLN A 41 -11.58 1.13 10.24
C GLN A 41 -11.12 -0.03 9.36
N ILE A 42 -10.48 0.29 8.23
CA ILE A 42 -9.81 -0.68 7.38
C ILE A 42 -8.30 -0.67 7.65
N LEU A 43 -7.76 -1.86 7.85
CA LEU A 43 -6.33 -2.11 7.89
C LEU A 43 -5.90 -2.86 6.63
N VAL A 44 -4.93 -2.31 5.91
CA VAL A 44 -4.30 -2.95 4.74
C VAL A 44 -2.96 -3.53 5.15
N SER A 45 -2.87 -4.85 5.19
CA SER A 45 -1.61 -5.55 5.47
C SER A 45 -0.86 -5.82 4.17
N HIS A 46 0.39 -5.40 4.13
CA HIS A 46 1.25 -5.50 2.96
C HIS A 46 2.10 -6.76 3.00
N ARG A 47 2.43 -7.30 1.82
CA ARG A 47 3.32 -8.45 1.68
C ARG A 47 4.79 -8.05 1.86
N ARG A 48 5.16 -6.85 1.39
CA ARG A 48 6.56 -6.38 1.36
C ARG A 48 6.93 -5.48 2.52
N GLN A 49 5.96 -4.84 3.17
CA GLN A 49 6.20 -3.91 4.27
C GLN A 49 5.82 -4.57 5.59
N PHE A 50 6.63 -4.35 6.62
CA PHE A 50 6.35 -4.83 7.98
C PHE A 50 5.20 -4.06 8.64
N PHE A 51 4.83 -2.91 8.07
CA PHE A 51 3.77 -2.05 8.56
C PHE A 51 2.48 -2.25 7.76
N SER A 52 1.36 -2.12 8.44
CA SER A 52 0.04 -2.08 7.81
C SER A 52 -0.40 -0.63 7.62
N THR A 53 -1.12 -0.33 6.53
CA THR A 53 -1.70 0.99 6.30
C THR A 53 -3.07 1.05 6.96
N HIS A 54 -3.25 1.99 7.88
CA HIS A 54 -4.53 2.25 8.52
C HIS A 54 -5.26 3.32 7.71
N LEU A 55 -6.44 3.00 7.18
CA LEU A 55 -7.30 3.98 6.53
C LEU A 55 -8.06 4.80 7.59
N GLU A 56 -8.58 5.96 7.20
CA GLU A 56 -9.34 6.83 8.11
C GLU A 56 -10.55 6.09 8.70
N ALA A 57 -10.80 6.25 9.99
CA ALA A 57 -11.94 5.62 10.63
C ALA A 57 -13.24 6.36 10.25
N LYS A 58 -14.30 5.61 9.96
CA LYS A 58 -15.67 6.14 9.80
C LYS A 58 -16.35 6.01 11.15
N ILE A 59 -16.58 7.15 11.80
CA ILE A 59 -17.07 7.25 13.18
C ILE A 59 -18.59 7.32 13.17
N ASP A 60 -19.23 6.56 14.06
CA ASP A 60 -20.69 6.52 14.24
C ASP A 60 -21.46 6.37 12.89
N GLN A 61 -20.96 5.51 12.00
CA GLN A 61 -21.55 5.30 10.67
C GLN A 61 -21.94 3.84 10.47
N SER A 62 -23.15 3.60 9.96
CA SER A 62 -23.58 2.26 9.58
C SER A 62 -22.98 1.85 8.24
N ALA A 63 -22.60 0.59 8.13
CA ALA A 63 -22.16 -0.06 6.91
C ALA A 63 -23.32 -0.58 6.05
N LEU A 64 -24.59 -0.46 6.46
CA LEU A 64 -25.73 -0.98 5.69
C LEU A 64 -25.87 -0.34 4.30
N GLU A 65 -25.58 0.96 4.19
CA GLU A 65 -25.62 1.69 2.91
C GLU A 65 -24.29 1.62 2.14
N GLY A 66 -23.28 0.97 2.73
CA GLY A 66 -21.92 0.91 2.21
C GLY A 66 -21.06 2.08 2.69
N LEU A 67 -19.89 1.75 3.22
CA LEU A 67 -18.86 2.72 3.60
C LEU A 67 -17.67 2.62 2.65
N THR A 68 -17.25 3.75 2.11
CA THR A 68 -16.13 3.79 1.16
C THR A 68 -14.90 4.42 1.79
N TRP A 69 -13.77 3.76 1.58
CA TRP A 69 -12.43 4.22 1.90
C TRP A 69 -11.61 4.37 0.64
N ASP A 70 -11.20 5.60 0.37
CA ASP A 70 -10.22 5.89 -0.68
C ASP A 70 -8.81 5.68 -0.12
N LEU A 71 -7.97 5.04 -0.92
CA LEU A 71 -6.57 4.86 -0.57
C LEU A 71 -5.82 6.16 -0.89
N PRO A 72 -4.97 6.66 0.03
CA PRO A 72 -4.22 7.89 -0.20
C PRO A 72 -3.23 7.79 -1.37
N ALA A 73 -2.82 6.57 -1.71
CA ALA A 73 -2.06 6.26 -2.91
C ALA A 73 -2.51 4.88 -3.46
N PRO A 74 -2.54 4.67 -4.79
CA PRO A 74 -2.86 3.37 -5.37
C PRO A 74 -1.88 2.30 -4.90
N ILE A 75 -2.41 1.15 -4.44
CA ILE A 75 -1.58 0.02 -3.97
C ILE A 75 -1.69 -1.13 -4.97
N SER A 76 -0.55 -1.71 -5.36
CA SER A 76 -0.52 -2.92 -6.19
C SER A 76 -1.24 -4.07 -5.51
N VAL A 77 -2.19 -4.71 -6.19
CA VAL A 77 -2.92 -5.87 -5.63
C VAL A 77 -1.97 -7.01 -5.23
N LYS A 78 -0.84 -7.16 -5.93
CA LYS A 78 0.18 -8.17 -5.62
C LYS A 78 0.91 -7.94 -4.30
N ASP A 79 0.86 -6.70 -3.80
CA ASP A 79 1.53 -6.26 -2.59
C ASP A 79 0.60 -6.26 -1.39
N ILE A 80 -0.70 -6.52 -1.57
CA ILE A 80 -1.67 -6.68 -0.50
C ILE A 80 -1.71 -8.15 -0.07
N THR A 81 -1.58 -8.41 1.23
CA THR A 81 -1.73 -9.74 1.82
C THR A 81 -3.16 -9.97 2.30
N SER A 82 -3.67 -9.04 3.10
CA SER A 82 -5.03 -9.05 3.62
C SER A 82 -5.55 -7.64 3.88
N LEU A 83 -6.88 -7.53 3.87
CA LEU A 83 -7.64 -6.36 4.29
C LEU A 83 -8.47 -6.76 5.49
N GLN A 84 -8.39 -5.99 6.56
CA GLN A 84 -9.12 -6.29 7.80
C GLN A 84 -10.04 -5.13 8.14
N LEU A 85 -11.34 -5.43 8.25
CA LEU A 85 -12.32 -4.54 8.84
C LEU A 85 -12.24 -4.68 10.36
N ARG A 86 -12.09 -3.54 11.04
CA ARG A 86 -12.00 -3.47 12.49
C ARG A 86 -13.08 -2.56 13.05
N HIS A 87 -13.56 -2.92 14.22
CA HIS A 87 -14.23 -1.98 15.11
C HIS A 87 -13.16 -1.29 15.95
N LYS A 88 -13.15 0.04 15.93
CA LYS A 88 -12.21 0.87 16.67
C LYS A 88 -12.90 1.45 17.90
N ASP A 89 -13.07 0.65 18.93
CA ASP A 89 -13.47 1.18 20.23
C ASP A 89 -12.23 1.75 20.96
N LYS A 90 -12.46 2.71 21.86
CA LYS A 90 -11.42 3.40 22.65
C LYS A 90 -10.63 2.46 23.56
N VAL A 91 -11.14 1.25 23.81
CA VAL A 91 -10.58 0.29 24.77
C VAL A 91 -10.05 -0.97 24.09
N VAL A 92 -10.74 -1.48 23.06
CA VAL A 92 -10.36 -2.71 22.35
C VAL A 92 -10.60 -2.54 20.85
N SER A 93 -9.61 -2.89 20.03
CA SER A 93 -9.79 -2.95 18.58
C SER A 93 -9.92 -4.39 18.14
N ASP A 94 -11.13 -4.76 17.75
CA ASP A 94 -11.46 -6.12 17.32
C ASP A 94 -11.59 -6.20 15.80
N ALA A 95 -11.05 -7.28 15.23
CA ALA A 95 -11.20 -7.61 13.83
C ALA A 95 -12.59 -8.21 13.58
N LEU A 96 -13.42 -7.49 12.84
CA LEU A 96 -14.76 -7.93 12.45
C LEU A 96 -14.66 -8.96 11.33
N ALA A 97 -13.92 -8.63 10.27
CA ALA A 97 -13.72 -9.48 9.10
C ALA A 97 -12.32 -9.27 8.52
N GLU A 98 -11.77 -10.32 7.89
CA GLU A 98 -10.47 -10.27 7.21
C GLU A 98 -10.57 -11.01 5.87
N VAL A 99 -10.15 -10.35 4.79
CA VAL A 99 -10.28 -10.86 3.43
C VAL A 99 -8.96 -10.72 2.65
N SER A 100 -8.71 -11.64 1.73
CA SER A 100 -7.62 -11.52 0.75
C SER A 100 -8.17 -10.98 -0.57
N VAL A 101 -7.48 -10.02 -1.19
CA VAL A 101 -7.94 -9.37 -2.43
C VAL A 101 -7.72 -10.29 -3.64
N ILE A 102 -8.65 -11.21 -3.87
CA ILE A 102 -8.57 -12.24 -4.94
C ILE A 102 -9.52 -11.92 -6.12
N GLY A 103 -10.58 -11.16 -5.88
CA GLY A 103 -11.58 -10.77 -6.90
C GLY A 103 -12.15 -9.39 -6.61
N ASP A 104 -13.16 -8.99 -7.38
CA ASP A 104 -13.72 -7.62 -7.34
C ASP A 104 -14.67 -7.41 -6.16
N THR A 105 -15.33 -8.48 -5.73
CA THR A 105 -16.25 -8.51 -4.60
C THR A 105 -15.98 -9.75 -3.77
N ILE A 106 -15.95 -9.61 -2.44
CA ILE A 106 -15.75 -10.71 -1.49
C ILE A 106 -16.71 -10.53 -0.32
N GLU A 107 -17.36 -11.60 0.11
CA GLU A 107 -18.21 -11.61 1.30
C GLU A 107 -17.52 -12.41 2.41
N GLU A 108 -17.46 -11.84 3.61
CA GLU A 108 -16.86 -12.49 4.79
C GLU A 108 -17.59 -12.02 6.05
N ARG A 109 -18.01 -12.98 6.89
CA ARG A 109 -18.68 -12.73 8.19
C ARG A 109 -19.83 -11.72 8.13
N GLY A 110 -20.62 -11.75 7.06
CA GLY A 110 -21.78 -10.86 6.90
C GLY A 110 -21.46 -9.46 6.36
N TYR A 111 -20.21 -9.22 5.94
CA TYR A 111 -19.80 -8.00 5.25
C TYR A 111 -19.43 -8.32 3.80
N ARG A 112 -19.86 -7.46 2.87
CA ARG A 112 -19.43 -7.46 1.47
C ARG A 112 -18.38 -6.39 1.26
N PHE A 113 -17.25 -6.77 0.70
CA PHE A 113 -16.15 -5.90 0.31
C PHE A 113 -16.17 -5.78 -1.22
N ASP A 114 -16.37 -4.57 -1.71
CA ASP A 114 -16.33 -4.21 -3.12
C ASP A 114 -15.06 -3.39 -3.38
N PHE A 115 -14.24 -3.84 -4.33
CA PHE A 115 -12.92 -3.27 -4.60
C PHE A 115 -12.92 -2.51 -5.92
N SER A 116 -12.49 -1.26 -5.88
CA SER A 116 -12.27 -0.46 -7.09
C SER A 116 -10.80 -0.46 -7.48
N TYR A 117 -10.54 -0.65 -8.77
CA TYR A 117 -9.19 -0.78 -9.30
C TYR A 117 -8.89 0.20 -10.42
N GLU A 118 -7.65 0.64 -10.47
CA GLU A 118 -7.10 1.41 -11.57
C GLU A 118 -5.89 0.70 -12.18
N GLN A 119 -5.63 0.98 -13.45
CA GLN A 119 -4.41 0.56 -14.13
C GLN A 119 -3.36 1.66 -14.05
N SER A 120 -2.29 1.45 -13.30
CA SER A 120 -1.19 2.41 -13.18
C SER A 120 0.08 1.93 -13.86
N VAL A 121 0.67 2.81 -14.68
CA VAL A 121 1.96 2.58 -15.34
C VAL A 121 3.11 2.77 -14.35
N ALA A 122 3.02 3.74 -13.44
CA ALA A 122 4.04 4.00 -12.43
C ALA A 122 4.22 2.80 -11.49
N VAL A 123 3.12 2.28 -10.94
CA VAL A 123 3.13 1.06 -10.11
C VAL A 123 3.55 -0.17 -10.93
N GLY A 124 3.27 -0.17 -12.24
CA GLY A 124 3.78 -1.16 -13.18
C GLY A 124 5.31 -1.17 -13.29
N PHE A 125 5.91 0.02 -13.41
CA PHE A 125 7.37 0.18 -13.44
C PHE A 125 8.02 -0.23 -12.12
N ASP A 126 7.50 0.22 -10.99
CA ASP A 126 8.02 -0.17 -9.67
C ASP A 126 7.95 -1.70 -9.50
N SER A 127 6.81 -2.30 -9.84
CA SER A 127 6.66 -3.75 -9.80
C SER A 127 7.57 -4.49 -10.78
N PHE A 128 7.95 -3.89 -11.92
CA PHE A 128 8.87 -4.50 -12.88
C PHE A 128 10.31 -4.51 -12.35
N PHE A 129 10.78 -3.39 -11.79
CA PHE A 129 12.13 -3.28 -11.24
C PHE A 129 12.35 -4.19 -10.02
N ASP A 130 11.28 -4.58 -9.33
CA ASP A 130 11.34 -5.56 -8.25
C ASP A 130 11.52 -7.02 -8.72
N THR A 131 11.30 -7.32 -10.00
CA THR A 131 11.53 -8.66 -10.55
C THR A 131 13.03 -8.99 -10.63
N PRO A 132 13.43 -10.28 -10.64
CA PRO A 132 14.84 -10.66 -10.82
C PRO A 132 15.47 -10.05 -12.08
N VAL A 133 14.68 -9.96 -13.16
CA VAL A 133 15.09 -9.34 -14.43
C VAL A 133 15.28 -7.84 -14.25
N GLY A 134 14.32 -7.15 -13.63
CA GLY A 134 14.40 -5.72 -13.34
C GLY A 134 15.63 -5.36 -12.50
N LYS A 135 15.91 -6.14 -11.45
CA LYS A 135 17.09 -5.98 -10.59
C LYS A 135 18.40 -6.20 -11.34
N ALA A 136 18.46 -7.18 -12.24
CA ALA A 136 19.64 -7.43 -13.06
C ALA A 136 19.93 -6.24 -14.00
N ILE A 137 18.89 -5.66 -14.63
CA ILE A 137 19.02 -4.47 -15.48
C ILE A 137 19.52 -3.28 -14.66
N LEU A 138 18.93 -3.01 -13.49
CA LEU A 138 19.37 -1.94 -12.59
C LEU A 138 20.84 -2.07 -12.18
N THR A 139 21.25 -3.29 -11.84
CA THR A 139 22.64 -3.57 -11.45
C THR A 139 23.60 -3.37 -12.62
N GLY A 140 23.21 -3.81 -13.82
CA GLY A 140 23.98 -3.58 -15.05
C GLY A 140 24.22 -2.09 -15.30
N ILE A 141 23.15 -1.29 -15.32
CA ILE A 141 23.23 0.17 -15.52
C ILE A 141 24.11 0.82 -14.43
N GLY A 142 23.88 0.47 -13.16
CA GLY A 142 24.67 0.98 -12.04
C GLY A 142 26.16 0.68 -12.20
N SER A 143 26.50 -0.55 -12.58
CA SER A 143 27.89 -0.96 -12.79
C SER A 143 28.56 -0.18 -13.93
N SER A 144 27.84 0.07 -15.03
CA SER A 144 28.36 0.85 -16.17
C SER A 144 28.64 2.30 -15.78
N ILE A 145 27.78 2.93 -14.99
CA ILE A 145 27.99 4.29 -14.49
C ILE A 145 29.21 4.35 -13.58
N VAL A 146 29.35 3.40 -12.65
CA VAL A 146 30.53 3.32 -11.75
C VAL A 146 31.82 3.17 -12.55
N LEU A 147 31.81 2.33 -13.60
CA LEU A 147 32.96 2.17 -14.49
C LEU A 147 33.30 3.46 -15.24
N LEU A 148 32.31 4.15 -15.79
CA LEU A 148 32.50 5.43 -16.47
C LEU A 148 33.10 6.49 -15.54
N VAL A 149 32.58 6.61 -14.32
CA VAL A 149 33.11 7.55 -13.31
C VAL A 149 34.53 7.17 -12.92
N SER A 150 34.81 5.88 -12.70
CA SER A 150 36.15 5.38 -12.38
C SER A 150 37.17 5.69 -13.47
N LEU A 151 36.81 5.46 -14.74
CA LEU A 151 37.64 5.80 -15.89
C LEU A 151 37.88 7.30 -16.01
N PHE A 152 36.85 8.12 -15.78
CA PHE A 152 36.96 9.57 -15.83
C PHE A 152 37.85 10.13 -14.72
N VAL A 153 37.72 9.63 -13.49
CA VAL A 153 38.59 9.99 -12.36
C VAL A 153 40.04 9.58 -12.62
N ARG A 154 40.26 8.39 -13.20
CA ARG A 154 41.60 7.89 -13.53
C ARG A 154 42.25 8.71 -14.65
N GLY A 155 41.48 9.11 -15.67
CA GLY A 155 41.93 10.00 -16.75
C GLY A 155 42.37 11.38 -16.24
N ARG A 156 41.62 11.98 -15.30
CA ARG A 156 41.97 13.28 -14.67
C ARG A 156 43.21 13.24 -13.78
N ARG A 157 43.55 12.09 -13.18
CA ARG A 157 44.80 11.94 -12.40
C ARG A 157 46.04 11.87 -13.30
N SER A 158 45.91 11.33 -14.51
CA SER A 158 47.03 11.21 -15.44
C SER A 158 47.44 12.54 -16.08
N SER A 159 46.51 13.50 -16.20
CA SER A 159 46.78 14.82 -16.80
C SER A 159 47.31 15.88 -15.82
N ARG A 160 47.63 15.50 -14.57
CA ARG A 160 48.10 16.44 -13.52
C ARG A 160 49.59 16.29 -13.18
N ILE A 161 50.33 15.48 -13.93
CA ILE A 161 51.76 15.19 -13.73
C ILE A 161 52.54 15.56 -15.01
N GLU A 162 52.35 16.75 -15.56
CA GLU A 162 53.23 17.30 -16.62
C GLU A 162 53.25 18.83 -16.56
N ILE A 163 53.48 19.42 -15.38
CA ILE A 163 53.94 20.83 -15.30
C ILE A 163 54.87 20.95 -14.10
N SER A 164 56.14 20.59 -14.27
CA SER A 164 57.21 21.13 -13.42
C SER A 164 58.57 20.99 -14.08
N LEU A 165 59.22 22.16 -14.20
CA LEU A 165 60.65 22.41 -14.34
C LEU A 165 61.27 22.16 -15.72
N ASP A 166 61.18 23.19 -16.56
CA ASP A 166 62.38 23.62 -17.29
C ASP A 166 62.33 25.13 -17.48
N GLY A 167 63.31 25.83 -16.89
CA GLY A 167 63.32 27.29 -16.83
C GLY A 167 64.39 27.85 -15.90
N ASP A 168 65.59 27.28 -15.95
CA ASP A 168 66.82 27.95 -15.53
C ASP A 168 67.62 28.29 -16.79
N VAL A 169 67.59 29.57 -17.20
CA VAL A 169 68.67 30.30 -17.89
C VAL A 169 68.64 31.75 -17.44
#